data_AF-A0A8T3WMV7-F1
#
_entry.id   AF-A0A8T3WMV7-F1
#
_cell.length_a   1.000
_cell.length_b   1.000
_cell.length_c   1.000
_cell.angle_alpha   90.00
_cell.angle_beta   90.00
_cell.angle_gamma   90.00
#
_symmetry.space_group_name_H-M   'P 1'
#
loop_
_entity.id
_entity.type
_entity.pdbx_description
1 polymer ?
#
loop_
_entity_poly.entity_id
_entity_poly.type
_entity_poly.pdbx_seq_one_letter_code
_entity_poly.pdbx_strand_id
1 'polypeptide(L)'
;MISIISILGLLFALFIPGFLVTLIFFRESELLERIMLSITFSIMLSIAIGISLGYSKNVKEITGGINPKNVWMWELIITSVLFAVVLVLHRQKLTMDKIMNLRKRFKTPNIKLRKEKEPVRYKKL
;
A
#
# COMPACT_ATOMS: atom_id res chain seq x y z
N MET A 1 7.59 20.06 -30.29
CA MET A 1 8.39 20.12 -29.05
C MET A 1 7.62 19.41 -27.96
N ILE A 2 8.19 18.35 -27.36
CA ILE A 2 7.57 17.68 -26.21
C ILE A 2 7.76 18.60 -25.00
N SER A 3 6.65 18.92 -24.32
CA SER A 3 6.71 19.75 -23.11
C SER A 3 7.26 18.93 -21.93
N ILE A 4 8.03 19.54 -21.04
CA ILE A 4 8.54 18.90 -19.80
C ILE A 4 7.39 18.26 -18.99
N ILE A 5 6.22 18.91 -18.98
CA ILE A 5 5.01 18.44 -18.32
C ILE A 5 4.53 17.10 -18.89
N SER A 6 4.63 16.90 -20.21
CA SER A 6 4.27 15.63 -20.86
C SER A 6 5.21 14.50 -20.47
N ILE A 7 6.51 14.79 -20.31
CA ILE A 7 7.51 13.79 -19.89
C ILE A 7 7.25 13.36 -18.45
N LEU A 8 7.01 14.32 -17.55
CA LEU A 8 6.68 14.03 -16.15
C LEU A 8 5.35 13.26 -16.03
N GLY A 9 4.34 13.63 -16.80
CA GLY A 9 3.06 12.92 -16.83
C GLY A 9 3.20 11.47 -17.30
N LEU A 10 4.05 11.23 -18.31
CA LEU A 10 4.34 9.89 -18.79
C LEU A 10 5.07 9.05 -17.74
N LEU A 11 6.10 9.61 -17.09
CA LEU A 11 6.79 8.92 -16.00
C LEU A 11 5.84 8.62 -14.83
N PHE A 12 4.94 9.54 -14.51
CA PHE A 12 3.93 9.35 -13.48
C PHE A 12 3.01 8.17 -13.81
N ALA A 13 2.41 8.18 -15.01
CA ALA A 13 1.53 7.12 -15.49
C ALA A 13 2.23 5.74 -15.55
N LEU A 14 3.51 5.72 -15.93
CA LEU A 14 4.25 4.47 -16.12
C LEU A 14 4.71 3.82 -14.80
N PHE A 15 4.85 4.58 -13.72
CA PHE A 15 5.45 4.05 -12.48
C PHE A 15 4.50 4.04 -11.30
N ILE A 16 3.77 5.12 -11.06
CA ILE A 16 3.09 5.33 -9.77
C ILE A 16 1.89 4.39 -9.57
N PRO A 17 1.00 4.17 -10.55
CA PRO A 17 -0.14 3.29 -10.36
C PRO A 17 0.31 1.86 -10.05
N GLY A 18 1.23 1.31 -10.86
CA GLY A 18 1.76 -0.03 -10.67
C GLY A 18 2.58 -0.15 -9.39
N PHE A 19 3.35 0.87 -9.01
CA PHE A 19 4.08 0.88 -7.74
C PHE A 19 3.14 0.77 -6.54
N LEU A 20 2.01 1.48 -6.55
CA LEU A 20 0.99 1.35 -5.50
C LEU A 20 0.40 -0.06 -5.44
N VAL A 21 0.13 -0.69 -6.59
CA VAL A 21 -0.29 -2.10 -6.65
C VAL A 21 0.75 -3.01 -6.00
N THR A 22 2.03 -2.83 -6.30
CA THR A 22 3.08 -3.63 -5.65
C THR A 22 3.15 -3.42 -4.15
N LEU A 23 2.89 -2.21 -3.63
CA LEU A 23 2.85 -1.96 -2.19
C LEU A 23 1.69 -2.66 -1.49
N ILE A 24 0.57 -2.85 -2.21
CA ILE A 24 -0.62 -3.52 -1.68
C ILE A 24 -0.41 -5.03 -1.66
N PHE A 25 -0.03 -5.62 -2.81
CA PHE A 25 -0.03 -7.07 -3.01
C PHE A 25 1.34 -7.72 -2.78
N PHE A 26 2.44 -7.02 -3.05
CA PHE A 26 3.81 -7.55 -3.00
C PHE A 26 4.64 -6.78 -1.98
N ARG A 27 4.32 -6.93 -0.69
CA ARG A 27 4.96 -6.15 0.38
C ARG A 27 6.42 -6.52 0.64
N GLU A 28 6.79 -7.78 0.42
CA GLU A 28 8.12 -8.31 0.75
C GLU A 28 9.04 -8.45 -0.47
N SER A 29 8.64 -7.93 -1.64
CA SER A 29 9.47 -7.99 -2.85
C SER A 29 10.68 -7.07 -2.75
N GLU A 30 11.79 -7.55 -3.33
CA GLU A 30 13.04 -6.82 -3.45
C GLU A 30 12.87 -5.58 -4.35
N LEU A 31 13.78 -4.61 -4.21
CA LEU A 31 13.64 -3.31 -4.90
C LEU A 31 13.64 -3.45 -6.43
N LEU A 32 14.50 -4.31 -6.98
CA LEU A 32 14.58 -4.54 -8.43
C LEU A 32 13.29 -5.21 -8.96
N GLU A 33 12.83 -6.24 -8.25
CA GLU A 33 11.57 -6.93 -8.57
C GLU A 33 10.39 -5.96 -8.49
N ARG A 34 10.35 -5.12 -7.46
CA ARG A 34 9.33 -4.09 -7.29
C ARG A 34 9.31 -3.12 -8.46
N ILE A 35 10.46 -2.65 -8.93
CA ILE A 35 10.53 -1.75 -10.10
C ILE A 35 9.95 -2.44 -11.34
N MET A 36 10.37 -3.68 -11.61
CA MET A 36 9.87 -4.45 -12.76
C MET A 36 8.35 -4.66 -12.69
N LEU A 37 7.85 -5.12 -11.54
CA LEU A 37 6.42 -5.31 -11.31
C LEU A 37 5.65 -3.99 -11.42
N SER A 38 6.22 -2.88 -10.94
CA SER A 38 5.58 -1.56 -11.04
C SER A 38 5.36 -1.15 -12.49
N ILE A 39 6.37 -1.31 -13.34
CA ILE A 39 6.25 -1.00 -14.77
C ILE A 39 5.20 -1.92 -15.42
N THR A 40 5.28 -3.23 -15.16
CA THR A 40 4.33 -4.20 -15.72
C THR A 40 2.88 -3.90 -15.31
N PHE A 41 2.64 -3.65 -14.02
CA PHE A 41 1.30 -3.36 -13.51
C PHE A 41 0.77 -2.02 -14.01
N SER A 42 1.61 -0.99 -14.14
CA SER A 42 1.17 0.28 -14.72
C SER A 42 0.71 0.09 -16.16
N ILE A 43 1.49 -0.61 -16.99
CA ILE A 43 1.11 -0.88 -18.39
C ILE A 43 -0.19 -1.69 -18.45
N MET A 44 -0.30 -2.75 -17.64
CA MET A 44 -1.52 -3.54 -17.55
C MET A 44 -2.73 -2.70 -17.14
N LEU A 45 -2.54 -1.77 -16.19
CA LEU A 45 -3.60 -0.89 -15.73
C LEU A 45 -4.04 0.07 -16.83
N SER A 46 -3.11 0.73 -17.52
CA SER A 46 -3.45 1.64 -18.62
C SER A 46 -4.17 0.89 -19.76
N ILE A 47 -3.76 -0.34 -20.08
CA ILE A 47 -4.47 -1.21 -21.05
C ILE A 47 -5.87 -1.56 -20.55
N ALA A 48 -6.00 -1.98 -19.29
CA ALA A 48 -7.29 -2.32 -18.69
C ALA A 48 -8.26 -1.13 -18.69
N ILE A 49 -7.77 0.08 -18.42
CA ILE A 49 -8.54 1.33 -18.53
C ILE A 49 -8.99 1.54 -19.98
N GLY A 50 -8.07 1.43 -20.94
CA GLY A 50 -8.39 1.58 -22.36
C GLY A 50 -9.47 0.60 -22.83
N ILE A 51 -9.35 -0.68 -22.47
CA ILE A 51 -10.34 -1.71 -22.77
C ILE A 51 -11.67 -1.37 -22.10
N SER A 52 -11.66 -0.99 -20.82
CA SER A 52 -12.87 -0.68 -20.06
C SER A 52 -13.66 0.47 -20.69
N LEU A 53 -12.98 1.53 -21.11
CA LEU A 53 -13.61 2.69 -21.76
C LEU A 53 -14.17 2.37 -23.16
N GLY A 54 -13.62 1.36 -23.83
CA GLY A 54 -14.05 0.93 -25.16
C GLY A 54 -14.99 -0.28 -25.18
N TYR A 55 -15.24 -0.91 -24.04
CA TYR A 55 -15.84 -2.25 -23.97
C TYR A 55 -17.24 -2.35 -24.57
N SER A 56 -18.10 -1.35 -24.36
CA SER A 56 -19.47 -1.34 -24.87
C SER A 56 -19.96 0.06 -25.27
N LYS A 57 -21.02 0.12 -26.09
CA LYS A 57 -21.65 1.38 -26.51
C LYS A 57 -22.13 2.19 -25.30
N ASN A 58 -22.77 1.54 -24.32
CA ASN A 58 -23.27 2.20 -23.11
C ASN A 58 -22.11 2.80 -22.30
N VAL A 59 -21.01 2.05 -22.12
CA VAL A 59 -19.84 2.57 -21.38
C VAL A 59 -19.20 3.73 -22.13
N LYS A 60 -19.13 3.66 -23.46
CA LYS A 60 -18.62 4.74 -24.30
C LYS A 60 -19.47 6.02 -24.18
N GLU A 61 -20.79 5.90 -24.12
CA GLU A 61 -21.70 7.04 -23.95
C GLU A 61 -21.54 7.69 -22.57
N ILE A 62 -21.40 6.90 -21.51
CA ILE A 62 -21.25 7.40 -20.13
C ILE A 62 -19.86 8.02 -19.90
N THR A 63 -18.81 7.35 -20.37
CA THR A 63 -17.42 7.71 -20.08
C THR A 63 -16.82 8.66 -21.12
N GLY A 64 -17.51 8.90 -22.23
CA GLY A 64 -16.98 9.62 -23.39
C GLY A 64 -16.01 8.78 -24.25
N GLY A 65 -15.82 7.50 -23.92
CA GLY A 65 -15.02 6.56 -24.69
C GLY A 65 -13.51 6.72 -24.55
N ILE A 66 -12.79 6.03 -25.43
CA ILE A 66 -11.32 6.09 -25.51
C ILE A 66 -10.91 7.43 -26.13
N ASN A 67 -10.61 8.40 -25.27
CA ASN A 67 -10.02 9.69 -25.61
C ASN A 67 -8.83 9.92 -24.66
N PRO A 68 -7.70 10.49 -25.12
CA PRO A 68 -6.57 10.83 -24.26
C PRO A 68 -6.97 11.51 -22.95
N LYS A 69 -7.89 12.48 -22.97
CA LYS A 69 -8.33 13.17 -21.74
C LYS A 69 -9.01 12.24 -20.74
N ASN A 70 -9.86 11.33 -21.23
CA ASN A 70 -10.59 10.38 -20.38
C ASN A 70 -9.65 9.34 -19.80
N VAL A 71 -8.72 8.81 -20.60
CA VAL A 71 -7.73 7.83 -20.13
C VAL A 71 -6.91 8.42 -18.97
N TRP A 72 -6.40 9.64 -19.14
CA TRP A 72 -5.63 10.32 -18.10
C TRP A 72 -6.46 10.61 -16.84
N MET A 73 -7.71 11.03 -17.01
CA MET A 73 -8.62 11.26 -15.88
C MET A 73 -8.89 9.97 -15.10
N TRP A 74 -9.17 8.87 -15.79
CA TRP A 74 -9.42 7.57 -15.14
C TRP A 74 -8.16 7.00 -14.49
N GLU A 75 -7.01 7.19 -15.09
CA GLU A 75 -5.72 6.81 -14.51
C GLU A 75 -5.44 7.57 -13.21
N LEU A 76 -5.73 8.88 -13.17
CA LEU A 76 -5.65 9.68 -11.93
C LEU A 76 -6.65 9.20 -10.86
N ILE A 77 -7.90 8.91 -11.24
CA ILE A 77 -8.93 8.41 -10.32
C ILE A 77 -8.47 7.08 -9.69
N ILE A 78 -8.03 6.13 -10.51
CA ILE A 78 -7.61 4.81 -10.03
C ILE A 78 -6.37 4.94 -9.15
N THR A 79 -5.41 5.78 -9.54
CA THR A 79 -4.21 6.07 -8.73
C THR A 79 -4.59 6.66 -7.36
N SER A 80 -5.56 7.58 -7.32
CA SER A 80 -6.07 8.16 -6.08
C SER A 80 -6.72 7.11 -5.17
N VAL A 81 -7.52 6.21 -5.74
CA VAL A 81 -8.14 5.10 -5.01
C VAL A 81 -7.08 4.16 -4.44
N LEU A 82 -6.10 3.76 -5.26
CA LEU A 82 -4.99 2.91 -4.81
C LEU A 82 -4.19 3.57 -3.68
N PHE A 83 -3.93 4.88 -3.80
CA PHE A 83 -3.25 5.64 -2.76
C PHE A 83 -4.03 5.65 -1.44
N ALA A 84 -5.34 5.86 -1.50
CA ALA A 84 -6.21 5.80 -0.32
C ALA A 84 -6.17 4.40 0.34
N VAL A 85 -6.19 3.33 -0.45
CA VAL A 85 -6.06 1.95 0.06
C VAL A 85 -4.72 1.75 0.77
N VAL A 86 -3.61 2.21 0.17
CA VAL A 86 -2.28 2.13 0.79
C VAL A 86 -2.26 2.88 2.13
N LEU A 87 -2.85 4.07 2.22
CA LEU A 87 -2.93 4.84 3.46
C LEU A 87 -3.72 4.12 4.56
N VAL A 88 -4.86 3.53 4.21
CA VAL A 88 -5.67 2.76 5.17
C VAL A 88 -4.89 1.55 5.69
N LEU A 89 -4.26 0.81 4.79
CA LEU A 89 -3.44 -0.35 5.15
C LEU A 89 -2.25 0.03 6.04
N HIS A 90 -1.62 1.18 5.77
CA HIS A 90 -0.52 1.69 6.59
C HIS A 90 -1.00 2.06 8.01
N ARG A 91 -2.15 2.74 8.14
CA ARG A 91 -2.75 3.07 9.45
C ARG A 91 -3.11 1.84 10.28
N GLN A 92 -3.65 0.79 9.63
CA GLN A 92 -3.99 -0.46 10.31
C GLN A 92 -2.74 -1.15 10.88
N LYS A 93 -1.64 -1.19 10.12
CA LYS A 93 -0.37 -1.78 10.55
C LYS A 93 0.15 -1.11 11.84
N LEU A 94 0.20 0.22 11.86
CA LEU A 94 0.62 1.00 13.03
C LEU A 94 -0.24 0.74 14.26
N THR A 95 -1.56 0.55 14.07
CA THR A 95 -2.49 0.27 15.16
C THR A 95 -2.22 -1.12 15.77
N MET A 96 -2.01 -2.14 14.92
CA MET A 96 -1.70 -3.49 15.38
C MET A 96 -0.35 -3.58 16.10
N ASP A 97 0.66 -2.85 15.63
CA ASP A 97 1.97 -2.78 16.29
C ASP A 97 1.85 -2.18 17.69
N LYS A 98 1.03 -1.13 17.86
CA LYS A 98 0.75 -0.51 19.16
C LYS A 98 0.05 -1.49 20.12
N ILE A 99 -0.98 -2.20 19.65
CA ILE A 99 -1.71 -3.19 20.46
C ILE A 99 -0.80 -4.35 20.87
N MET A 100 0.03 -4.84 19.96
CA MET A 100 0.98 -5.92 20.24
C MET A 100 2.04 -5.51 21.28
N ASN A 101 2.53 -4.27 21.21
CA ASN A 101 3.46 -3.73 22.21
C ASN A 101 2.80 -3.57 23.59
N LEU A 102 1.54 -3.13 23.65
CA LEU A 102 0.78 -3.09 24.90
C LEU A 102 0.60 -4.50 25.49
N ARG A 103 0.18 -5.47 24.68
CA ARG A 103 0.03 -6.87 25.12
C ARG A 103 1.34 -7.44 25.68
N LYS A 104 2.50 -7.16 25.06
CA LYS A 104 3.80 -7.60 25.56
C LYS A 104 4.11 -7.01 26.95
N ARG A 105 3.84 -5.72 27.17
CA ARG A 105 4.03 -5.07 28.49
C ARG A 105 3.19 -5.72 29.59
N PHE A 106 1.93 -6.06 29.30
CA PHE A 106 1.04 -6.69 30.29
C PHE A 106 1.29 -8.20 30.49
N LYS A 107 1.95 -8.88 29.54
CA LYS A 107 2.23 -10.33 29.64
C LYS A 107 3.53 -10.66 30.38
N THR A 108 4.42 -9.70 30.63
CA THR A 108 5.57 -9.90 31.54
C THR A 108 5.06 -10.03 32.97
N PRO A 109 5.05 -11.24 33.57
CA PRO A 109 4.66 -11.38 34.95
C PRO A 109 5.78 -10.76 35.79
N ASN A 110 5.39 -9.94 36.75
CA ASN A 110 6.25 -9.26 37.70
C ASN A 110 6.86 -10.28 38.70
N ILE A 111 7.62 -11.26 38.20
CA ILE A 111 8.20 -12.37 38.99
C ILE A 111 9.31 -11.85 39.92
N LYS A 112 9.93 -10.71 39.58
CA LYS A 112 11.04 -10.15 40.37
C LYS A 112 10.60 -9.56 41.71
N LEU A 113 9.34 -9.16 41.88
CA LEU A 113 8.87 -8.57 43.16
C LEU A 113 8.45 -9.60 44.22
N ARG A 114 8.42 -10.90 43.90
CA ARG A 114 8.01 -11.95 44.86
C ARG A 114 9.16 -12.64 45.58
N LYS A 115 10.38 -12.62 45.01
CA LYS A 115 11.56 -13.28 45.62
C LYS A 115 12.26 -12.46 46.70
N GLU A 116 11.94 -11.18 46.85
CA GLU A 116 12.60 -10.28 47.81
C GLU A 116 11.85 -10.14 49.15
N LYS A 117 10.69 -10.81 49.29
CA LYS A 117 9.85 -10.75 50.51
C LYS A 117 9.79 -12.04 51.33
N GLU A 118 10.70 -12.99 51.12
CA GLU A 118 10.85 -14.12 52.05
C GLU A 118 12.00 -13.85 53.02
N PRO A 119 11.74 -13.60 54.31
CA PRO A 119 12.79 -13.43 55.30
C PRO A 119 13.51 -14.77 55.49
N VAL A 120 14.83 -14.75 55.27
CA VAL A 120 15.74 -15.88 55.48
C VAL A 120 15.62 -16.33 56.93
N ARG A 121 14.91 -17.44 57.15
CA ARG A 121 14.76 -18.07 58.46
C ARG A 121 16.04 -18.86 58.75
N TYR A 122 16.99 -18.23 59.44
CA TYR A 122 18.18 -18.92 59.96
C TYR A 122 17.73 -20.06 60.88
N LYS A 123 18.03 -21.30 60.49
CA LYS A 123 17.92 -22.46 61.37
C LYS A 123 19.24 -22.54 62.15
N LYS A 124 19.18 -22.22 63.44
CA LYS A 124 20.18 -22.63 64.43
C LYS A 124 20.06 -24.14 64.68
N LEU A 125 21.21 -24.72 65.03
CA LEU A 125 21.52 -26.11 65.41
C LEU A 125 22.04 -26.96 64.24
#